data_AF-B7VD30-F1
#
_entry.id   AF-B7VD30-F1
#
_cell.length_a   1.000
_cell.length_b   1.000
_cell.length_c   1.000
_cell.angle_alpha   90.00
_cell.angle_beta   90.00
_cell.angle_gamma   90.00
#
_symmetry.space_group_name_H-M   'P 1'
#
loop_
_entity.id
_entity.type
_entity.pdbx_description
1 polymer ?
#
loop_
_entity_poly.entity_id
_entity_poly.type
_entity_poly.pdbx_seq_one_letter_code
_entity_poly.pdbx_strand_id
1 'polypeptide(L)'
;MSNAASFPDAEDPSRVGEYPALSGAGGGYVWDAVLEYRVWCHPERGAPDHEDGSDYYHAFATYAEALQFSQATKGAEGPLALIRQDEYISEPGTGRYVHIKEARITEWPVAFLSRPKRTDRTIPDFLAPDAPANRLDIIRGIAK
;
A
#
# COMPACT_ATOMS: atom_id res chain seq x y z
N MET A 1 13.92 -18.23 -12.10
CA MET A 1 13.20 -17.09 -12.70
C MET A 1 11.98 -16.87 -11.83
N SER A 2 12.08 -15.98 -10.83
CA SER A 2 10.94 -15.65 -9.97
C SER A 2 9.95 -14.85 -10.80
N ASN A 3 8.72 -15.37 -10.91
CA ASN A 3 7.58 -14.66 -11.47
C ASN A 3 7.54 -13.28 -10.80
N ALA A 4 7.85 -12.20 -11.52
CA ALA A 4 7.68 -10.86 -10.98
C ALA A 4 6.18 -10.73 -10.70
N ALA A 5 5.79 -10.85 -9.43
CA ALA A 5 4.40 -10.81 -9.03
C ALA A 5 3.81 -9.50 -9.57
N SER A 6 2.90 -9.59 -10.54
CA SER A 6 2.18 -8.42 -11.03
C SER A 6 1.35 -7.93 -9.87
N PHE A 7 1.71 -6.79 -9.29
CA PHE A 7 0.83 -6.11 -8.37
C PHE A 7 -0.43 -5.65 -9.12
N PRO A 8 -1.59 -5.50 -8.44
CA PRO A 8 -2.82 -5.04 -9.07
C PRO A 8 -2.70 -3.62 -9.61
N ASP A 9 -3.30 -3.33 -10.74
CA ASP A 9 -3.41 -1.96 -11.23
C ASP A 9 -4.36 -1.13 -10.33
N ALA A 10 -4.29 0.19 -10.47
CA ALA A 10 -5.24 1.11 -9.87
C ALA A 10 -6.68 0.75 -10.26
N GLU A 11 -7.59 0.78 -9.28
CA GLU A 11 -9.03 0.46 -9.47
C GLU A 11 -9.69 1.39 -10.49
N ASP A 12 -9.28 2.66 -10.51
CA ASP A 12 -9.75 3.66 -11.47
C ASP A 12 -8.57 4.52 -11.97
N PRO A 13 -8.00 4.18 -13.15
CA PRO A 13 -6.91 4.94 -13.74
C PRO A 13 -7.23 6.42 -14.00
N SER A 14 -8.52 6.80 -14.12
CA SER A 14 -8.90 8.19 -14.38
C SER A 14 -8.76 9.10 -13.16
N ARG A 15 -8.61 8.52 -11.96
CA ARG A 15 -8.48 9.23 -10.69
C ARG A 15 -7.05 9.31 -10.17
N VAL A 16 -6.10 8.69 -10.88
CA VAL A 16 -4.68 8.72 -10.53
C VAL A 16 -4.18 10.17 -10.56
N GLY A 17 -3.55 10.59 -9.47
CA GLY A 17 -3.07 11.96 -9.24
C GLY A 17 -4.09 12.88 -8.57
N GLU A 18 -5.33 12.46 -8.35
CA GLU A 18 -6.38 13.29 -7.74
C GLU A 18 -6.48 13.12 -6.20
N TYR A 19 -5.81 12.11 -5.64
CA TYR A 19 -5.85 11.85 -4.20
C TYR A 19 -4.92 12.80 -3.44
N PRO A 20 -5.28 13.25 -2.22
CA PRO A 20 -4.43 14.14 -1.43
C PRO A 20 -3.03 13.57 -1.19
N ALA A 21 -2.02 14.44 -1.25
CA ALA A 21 -0.62 14.07 -0.99
C ALA A 21 -0.45 13.43 0.40
N LEU A 22 -1.00 14.09 1.43
CA LEU A 22 -0.99 13.58 2.80
C LEU A 22 -1.99 12.43 2.95
N SER A 23 -1.47 11.23 3.12
CA SER A 23 -2.24 10.03 3.46
C SER A 23 -1.90 9.56 4.87
N GLY A 24 -2.77 8.75 5.47
CA GLY A 24 -2.43 8.10 6.74
C GLY A 24 -1.25 7.16 6.53
N ALA A 25 -0.33 7.09 7.49
CA ALA A 25 0.72 6.07 7.53
C ALA A 25 0.32 4.97 8.54
N GLY A 26 0.51 3.70 8.20
CA GLY A 26 0.32 2.62 9.17
C GLY A 26 0.02 1.23 8.61
N GLY A 27 0.45 0.22 9.36
CA GLY A 27 0.27 -1.20 9.02
C GLY A 27 -1.14 -1.68 9.29
N GLY A 28 -2.03 -1.55 8.30
CA GLY A 28 -3.16 -2.49 8.22
C GLY A 28 -2.67 -3.86 7.72
N TYR A 29 -3.53 -4.87 7.80
CA TYR A 29 -3.18 -6.24 7.40
C TYR A 29 -3.89 -6.71 6.12
N VAL A 30 -4.84 -5.91 5.63
CA VAL A 30 -5.67 -6.21 4.45
C VAL A 30 -5.85 -4.95 3.62
N TRP A 31 -6.21 -5.07 2.36
CA TRP A 31 -6.47 -3.93 1.46
C TRP A 31 -7.69 -4.22 0.59
N ASP A 32 -8.40 -3.18 0.17
CA ASP A 32 -9.60 -3.33 -0.68
C ASP A 32 -9.33 -2.97 -2.14
N ALA A 33 -8.58 -1.90 -2.38
CA ALA A 33 -8.22 -1.46 -3.73
C ALA A 33 -6.87 -0.76 -3.74
N VAL A 34 -6.12 -0.91 -4.83
CA VAL A 34 -5.03 0.01 -5.16
C VAL A 34 -5.65 1.23 -5.83
N LEU A 35 -5.30 2.43 -5.36
CA LEU A 35 -5.81 3.69 -5.89
C LEU A 35 -4.81 4.33 -6.86
N GLU A 36 -3.54 4.31 -6.50
CA GLU A 36 -2.43 4.76 -7.34
C GLU A 36 -1.10 4.27 -6.79
N TYR A 37 -0.08 4.22 -7.64
CA TYR A 37 1.31 4.03 -7.24
C TYR A 37 2.01 5.38 -7.19
N ARG A 38 2.65 5.70 -6.07
CA ARG A 38 3.34 6.96 -5.85
C ARG A 38 4.84 6.75 -5.86
N VAL A 39 5.54 7.61 -6.59
CA VAL A 39 6.99 7.72 -6.54
C VAL A 39 7.34 9.10 -5.99
N TRP A 40 7.83 9.13 -4.76
CA TRP A 40 8.29 10.34 -4.10
C TRP A 40 9.65 10.78 -4.65
N CYS A 41 9.80 12.08 -4.86
CA CYS A 41 10.97 12.73 -5.44
C CYS A 41 11.48 13.81 -4.48
N HIS A 42 12.79 13.82 -4.32
CA HIS A 42 13.49 14.60 -3.30
C HIS A 42 14.53 15.51 -3.95
N PRO A 43 14.24 16.83 -4.12
CA PRO A 43 15.19 17.77 -4.73
C PRO A 43 16.57 17.80 -4.05
N GLU A 44 16.60 17.66 -2.73
CA GLU A 44 17.82 17.59 -1.93
C GLU A 44 18.66 16.33 -2.20
N ARG A 45 18.04 15.28 -2.76
CA ARG A 45 18.70 14.07 -3.25
C ARG A 45 19.00 14.11 -4.75
N GLY A 46 18.72 15.24 -5.40
CA GLY A 46 19.03 15.51 -6.81
C GLY A 46 17.90 15.22 -7.78
N ALA A 47 16.65 15.13 -7.32
CA ALA A 47 15.50 15.21 -8.21
C ALA A 47 15.34 16.65 -8.75
N PRO A 48 14.66 16.86 -9.89
CA PRO A 48 14.29 18.19 -10.36
C PRO A 48 13.54 18.97 -9.28
N ASP A 49 13.82 20.25 -9.14
CA ASP A 49 13.13 21.11 -8.18
C ASP A 49 11.90 21.74 -8.84
N HIS A 50 10.73 21.16 -8.59
CA HIS A 50 9.45 21.61 -9.12
C HIS A 50 8.62 22.39 -8.09
N GLU A 51 8.94 22.27 -6.80
CA GLU A 51 8.13 22.75 -5.67
C GLU A 51 8.99 23.53 -4.67
N ASP A 52 9.90 24.37 -5.17
CA ASP A 52 10.79 25.26 -4.40
C ASP A 52 11.49 24.57 -3.21
N GLY A 53 12.08 23.39 -3.48
CA GLY A 53 12.80 22.56 -2.53
C GLY A 53 11.94 21.58 -1.74
N SER A 54 10.62 21.54 -1.98
CA SER A 54 9.71 20.60 -1.33
C SER A 54 9.70 19.23 -2.02
N ASP A 55 9.47 18.18 -1.24
CA ASP A 55 9.19 16.84 -1.77
C ASP A 55 7.88 16.83 -2.56
N TYR A 56 7.86 16.07 -3.65
CA TYR A 56 6.68 15.86 -4.49
C TYR A 56 6.59 14.40 -4.91
N TYR A 57 5.49 14.00 -5.53
CA TYR A 57 5.35 12.65 -6.09
C TYR A 57 4.76 12.67 -7.49
N HIS A 58 5.09 11.62 -8.24
CA HIS A 58 4.36 11.25 -9.45
C HIS A 58 3.46 10.04 -9.15
N ALA A 59 2.23 10.11 -9.64
CA ALA A 59 1.24 9.05 -9.50
C ALA A 59 1.11 8.25 -10.79
N PHE A 60 0.96 6.93 -10.67
CA PHE A 60 0.86 6.00 -11.78
C PHE A 60 -0.27 4.98 -11.55
N ALA A 61 -0.88 4.52 -12.64
CA ALA A 61 -1.91 3.48 -12.57
C ALA A 61 -1.32 2.09 -12.33
N THR A 62 -0.09 1.85 -12.80
CA THR A 62 0.56 0.54 -12.71
C THR A 62 1.87 0.59 -11.94
N TYR A 63 2.20 -0.51 -11.26
CA TYR A 63 3.49 -0.65 -10.59
C TYR A 63 4.67 -0.59 -11.58
N ALA A 64 4.50 -1.15 -12.77
CA ALA A 64 5.54 -1.21 -13.78
C ALA A 64 5.98 0.20 -14.24
N GLU A 65 5.02 1.09 -14.50
CA GLU A 65 5.29 2.49 -14.86
C GLU A 65 5.98 3.23 -13.72
N ALA A 66 5.47 3.08 -12.50
CA ALA A 66 6.06 3.70 -11.31
C ALA A 66 7.50 3.23 -11.09
N LEU A 67 7.76 1.92 -11.21
CA LEU A 67 9.09 1.36 -11.04
C LEU A 67 10.04 1.88 -12.12
N GLN A 68 9.62 1.89 -13.38
CA GLN A 68 10.41 2.41 -14.49
C GLN A 68 10.78 3.88 -14.23
N PHE A 69 9.82 4.70 -13.79
CA PHE A 69 10.08 6.10 -13.45
C PHE A 69 11.08 6.22 -12.29
N SER A 70 10.89 5.50 -11.18
CA SER A 70 11.80 5.57 -10.03
C SER A 70 13.24 5.20 -10.37
N GLN A 71 13.45 4.26 -11.29
CA GLN A 71 14.77 3.81 -11.71
C GLN A 71 15.46 4.81 -12.66
N ALA A 72 14.67 5.58 -13.40
CA ALA A 72 15.16 6.60 -14.32
C ALA A 72 15.39 7.96 -13.66
N THR A 73 14.75 8.23 -12.51
CA THR A 73 14.75 9.53 -11.85
C THR A 73 15.73 9.57 -10.67
N LYS A 74 16.78 10.38 -10.80
CA LYS A 74 17.70 10.64 -9.68
C LYS A 74 16.94 11.31 -8.53
N GLY A 75 17.21 10.88 -7.30
CA GLY A 75 16.55 11.43 -6.11
C GLY A 75 15.13 10.89 -5.88
N ALA A 76 14.63 9.96 -6.71
CA ALA A 76 13.35 9.30 -6.48
C ALA A 76 13.47 8.12 -5.50
N GLU A 77 12.36 7.82 -4.80
CA GLU A 77 12.19 6.60 -4.00
C GLU A 77 11.61 5.44 -4.81
N GLY A 78 11.62 4.23 -4.23
CA GLY A 78 10.88 3.11 -4.81
C GLY A 78 9.37 3.34 -4.71
N PRO A 79 8.56 2.72 -5.60
CA PRO A 79 7.11 2.93 -5.58
C PRO A 79 6.47 2.50 -4.25
N LEU A 80 5.52 3.32 -3.79
CA LEU A 80 4.53 2.99 -2.76
C LEU A 80 3.16 2.81 -3.42
N ALA A 81 2.30 2.00 -2.81
CA ALA A 81 0.92 1.85 -3.24
C ALA A 81 0.02 2.64 -2.30
N LEU A 82 -0.71 3.62 -2.83
CA LEU A 82 -1.85 4.21 -2.16
C LEU A 82 -3.01 3.22 -2.25
N ILE A 83 -3.55 2.81 -1.10
CA ILE A 83 -4.64 1.84 -1.05
C ILE A 83 -5.85 2.40 -0.33
N ARG A 84 -7.03 1.90 -0.72
CA ARG A 84 -8.26 2.00 0.07
C ARG A 84 -8.36 0.81 1.01
N GLN A 85 -8.78 1.08 2.24
CA GLN A 85 -9.26 0.11 3.19
C GLN A 85 -10.65 0.54 3.61
N ASP A 86 -11.67 -0.25 3.32
CA ASP A 86 -13.04 0.02 3.77
C ASP A 86 -13.20 -0.39 5.24
N GLU A 87 -12.46 -1.41 5.64
CA GLU A 87 -12.26 -1.84 7.02
C GLU A 87 -10.81 -2.34 7.20
N TYR A 88 -10.27 -2.28 8.40
CA TYR A 88 -8.89 -2.70 8.64
C TYR A 88 -8.67 -3.29 10.03
N ILE A 89 -7.54 -3.98 10.18
CA ILE A 89 -7.05 -4.46 11.47
C ILE A 89 -6.05 -3.43 12.00
N SER A 90 -6.34 -2.88 13.17
CA SER A 90 -5.41 -2.04 13.94
C SER A 90 -4.66 -2.90 14.96
N GLU A 91 -3.38 -2.64 15.13
CA GLU A 91 -2.54 -3.23 16.18
C GLU A 91 -2.02 -2.14 17.12
N PRO A 92 -2.86 -1.60 18.03
CA PRO A 92 -2.46 -0.51 18.93
C PRO A 92 -1.36 -0.90 19.94
N GLY A 93 -1.09 -2.20 20.07
CA GLY A 93 0.06 -2.74 20.80
C GLY A 93 0.36 -4.14 20.29
N THR A 94 1.61 -4.59 20.43
CA THR A 94 2.07 -5.88 19.89
C THR A 94 1.13 -7.02 20.28
N GLY A 95 0.61 -7.73 19.28
CA GLY A 95 -0.29 -8.87 19.46
C GLY A 95 -1.74 -8.51 19.79
N ARG A 96 -2.07 -7.23 19.96
CA ARG A 96 -3.44 -6.77 20.21
C ARG A 96 -4.06 -6.32 18.89
N TYR A 97 -4.93 -7.14 18.33
CA TYR A 97 -5.60 -6.85 17.05
C TYR A 97 -7.04 -6.40 17.26
N VAL A 98 -7.43 -5.31 16.59
CA VAL A 98 -8.76 -4.71 16.68
C VAL A 98 -9.32 -4.49 15.28
N HIS A 99 -10.55 -4.94 15.03
CA HIS A 99 -11.28 -4.63 13.79
C HIS A 99 -11.80 -3.21 13.84
N ILE A 100 -11.35 -2.38 12.90
CA ILE A 100 -11.88 -1.03 12.69
C ILE A 100 -12.77 -1.06 11.46
N LYS A 101 -14.03 -0.61 11.63
CA LYS A 101 -15.07 -0.56 10.59
C LYS A 101 -15.23 0.84 10.04
N GLU A 102 -14.12 1.42 9.62
CA GLU A 102 -14.06 2.78 9.08
C GLU A 102 -13.17 2.77 7.86
N ALA A 103 -13.61 3.48 6.82
CA ALA A 103 -12.85 3.60 5.59
C ALA A 103 -11.66 4.56 5.76
N ARG A 104 -10.53 4.24 5.15
CA ARG A 104 -9.36 5.11 5.07
C ARG A 104 -8.55 4.88 3.80
N ILE A 105 -7.68 5.86 3.52
CA ILE A 105 -6.65 5.77 2.49
C ILE A 105 -5.29 5.81 3.18
N THR A 106 -4.37 4.94 2.76
CA THR A 106 -3.02 4.85 3.33
C THR A 106 -2.00 4.41 2.29
N GLU A 107 -0.76 4.87 2.43
CA GLU A 107 0.37 4.41 1.63
C GLU A 107 1.04 3.18 2.23
N TRP A 108 1.27 2.17 1.38
CA TRP A 108 1.94 0.93 1.74
C TRP A 108 3.18 0.67 0.89
N PRO A 109 4.21 0.02 1.47
CA PRO A 109 5.21 -0.68 0.68
C PRO A 109 4.52 -1.68 -0.25
N VAL A 110 4.87 -1.67 -1.54
CA VAL A 110 4.21 -2.53 -2.55
C VAL A 110 4.25 -4.01 -2.19
N ALA A 111 5.26 -4.47 -1.47
CA ALA A 111 5.35 -5.84 -0.98
C ALA A 111 4.15 -6.25 -0.10
N PHE A 112 3.49 -5.30 0.57
CA PHE A 112 2.30 -5.57 1.38
C PHE A 112 1.05 -5.86 0.55
N LEU A 113 1.06 -5.62 -0.76
CA LEU A 113 -0.02 -6.05 -1.67
C LEU A 113 -0.05 -7.58 -1.87
N SER A 114 1.00 -8.30 -1.45
CA SER A 114 0.97 -9.76 -1.33
C SER A 114 0.09 -10.26 -0.18
N ARG A 115 -0.27 -9.39 0.76
CA ARG A 115 -1.23 -9.70 1.82
C ARG A 115 -2.62 -9.90 1.21
N PRO A 116 -3.52 -10.64 1.88
CA PRO A 116 -4.85 -10.89 1.37
C PRO A 116 -5.60 -9.61 1.04
N LYS A 117 -6.16 -9.55 -0.18
CA LYS A 117 -7.24 -8.61 -0.50
C LYS A 117 -8.41 -8.90 0.44
N ARG A 118 -8.99 -7.88 1.05
CA ARG A 118 -10.07 -8.03 2.03
C ARG A 118 -11.30 -8.66 1.37
N THR A 119 -11.92 -9.56 2.11
CA THR A 119 -13.25 -10.12 1.86
C THR A 119 -14.04 -10.01 3.16
N ASP A 120 -15.35 -10.32 3.10
CA ASP A 120 -16.21 -10.38 4.28
C ASP A 120 -15.73 -11.39 5.34
N ARG A 121 -14.81 -12.30 4.98
CA ARG A 121 -14.26 -13.33 5.87
C ARG A 121 -12.87 -13.02 6.39
N THR A 122 -12.08 -12.19 5.70
CA THR A 122 -10.65 -12.02 5.99
C THR A 122 -10.38 -11.53 7.42
N ILE A 123 -11.11 -10.49 7.89
CA ILE A 123 -10.94 -9.96 9.25
C ILE A 123 -11.62 -10.85 10.29
N PRO A 124 -12.88 -11.30 10.11
CA PRO A 124 -13.54 -12.21 11.06
C PRO A 124 -12.75 -13.50 11.32
N ASP A 125 -12.24 -14.14 10.26
CA ASP A 125 -11.50 -15.40 10.38
C ASP A 125 -10.16 -15.18 11.11
N PHE A 126 -9.50 -14.03 10.90
CA PHE A 126 -8.29 -13.68 11.63
C PHE A 126 -8.53 -13.46 13.12
N LEU A 127 -9.68 -12.89 13.50
CA LEU A 127 -10.03 -12.57 14.89
C LEU A 127 -10.80 -13.68 15.61
N ALA A 128 -11.16 -14.76 14.92
CA ALA A 128 -11.95 -15.84 15.47
C ALA A 128 -11.24 -16.53 16.65
N PRO A 129 -11.96 -17.02 17.68
CA PRO A 129 -11.37 -17.74 18.80
C PRO A 129 -10.63 -19.03 18.40
N ASP A 130 -11.05 -19.63 17.30
CA ASP A 130 -10.51 -20.83 16.68
C ASP A 130 -9.60 -20.53 15.48
N ALA A 131 -9.19 -19.26 15.29
CA ALA A 131 -8.23 -18.89 14.27
C ALA A 131 -6.94 -19.73 14.42
N PRO A 132 -6.33 -20.17 13.31
CA PRO A 132 -5.18 -21.06 13.37
C PRO A 132 -3.98 -20.37 14.02
N ALA A 133 -3.09 -21.16 14.64
CA ALA A 133 -1.93 -20.62 15.35
C ALA A 133 -1.00 -19.77 14.45
N ASN A 134 -0.96 -20.08 13.14
CA ASN A 134 -0.19 -19.35 12.13
C ASN A 134 -1.00 -18.22 11.45
N ARG A 135 -2.12 -17.76 12.01
CA ARG A 135 -2.98 -16.70 11.42
C ARG A 135 -2.22 -15.43 11.02
N LEU A 136 -1.13 -15.10 11.70
CA LEU A 136 -0.28 -13.95 11.36
C LEU A 136 0.48 -14.14 10.06
N ASP A 137 0.99 -15.35 9.82
CA ASP A 137 1.69 -15.66 8.57
C ASP A 137 0.70 -15.68 7.41
N ILE A 138 -0.52 -16.18 7.64
CA ILE A 138 -1.61 -16.16 6.66
C ILE A 138 -1.99 -14.72 6.28
N ILE A 139 -2.30 -13.86 7.25
CA ILE A 139 -2.72 -12.47 6.98
C ILE A 139 -1.56 -11.61 6.43
N ARG A 140 -0.31 -12.05 6.61
CA ARG A 140 0.87 -11.43 6.00
C ARG A 140 1.19 -11.95 4.60
N GLY A 141 0.43 -12.92 4.08
CA GLY A 141 0.66 -13.53 2.77
C GLY A 141 1.88 -14.46 2.71
N ILE A 142 2.37 -14.91 3.88
CA ILE A 142 3.55 -15.78 4.01
C ILE A 142 3.15 -17.27 3.99
N ALA A 143 1.96 -17.59 4.48
CA ALA A 143 1.40 -18.94 4.54
C ALA A 143 -0.05 -18.97 3.99
N LYS A 144 -0.60 -20.17 3.84
CA LYS A 144 -2.02 -20.41 3.55
C LYS A 144 -2.73 -20.95 4.78
#